data_AF-A0A643F277-F1
#
_entry.id   AF-A0A643F277-F1
#
_cell.length_a   1.000
_cell.length_b   1.000
_cell.length_c   1.000
_cell.angle_alpha   90.00
_cell.angle_beta   90.00
_cell.angle_gamma   90.00
#
_symmetry.space_group_name_H-M   'P 1'
#
loop_
_entity.id
_entity.type
_entity.pdbx_description
1 polymer ?
#
loop_
_entity_poly.entity_id
_entity_poly.type
_entity_poly.pdbx_seq_one_letter_code
_entity_poly.pdbx_strand_id
1 'polypeptide(L)'
;MKTVTIEELLVWAFVHELPKGGGADGLDNIHSAWRQLEASSWGKVLGYAELMTLVDRDRPAPGTWVEQGAPHEDALEIGRAVADLAKYDVMFPEGWNPVGDWAEQGELTRDAVARAVERFSLRPAGKRGASIVSLVISTAILGRVPDYAAPEPKCEVFKRGGLHPSWFMQRQAVDAFGREYSVEIDGYNRRSHRPYRGAYQKFILTPDPLSDILGRIDYQIWAAALKVLESAVANTLTDHRMTFSTVSVTPWIEEKDMLGIQLFRAFQGANVYHPEKAY
;
A
#
# COMPACT_ATOMS: atom_id res chain seq x y z
N MET A 1 -21.12 7.73 27.29
CA MET A 1 -20.86 7.53 25.85
C MET A 1 -20.03 8.70 25.33
N LYS A 2 -18.77 8.45 24.95
CA LYS A 2 -17.86 9.49 24.43
C LYS A 2 -17.95 9.53 22.91
N THR A 3 -18.05 10.72 22.32
CA THR A 3 -18.02 10.89 20.87
C THR A 3 -16.56 10.89 20.38
N VAL A 4 -16.24 10.06 19.39
CA VAL A 4 -14.86 9.89 18.85
C VAL A 4 -14.88 9.64 17.34
N THR A 5 -13.81 10.02 16.63
CA THR A 5 -13.63 9.63 15.22
C THR A 5 -12.99 8.24 15.11
N ILE A 6 -13.02 7.64 13.91
CA ILE A 6 -12.39 6.33 13.68
C ILE A 6 -10.87 6.39 13.90
N GLU A 7 -10.21 7.48 13.53
CA GLU A 7 -8.76 7.65 13.72
C GLU A 7 -8.40 7.69 15.21
N GLU A 8 -9.12 8.49 16.00
CA GLU A 8 -8.93 8.56 17.45
C GLU A 8 -9.18 7.20 18.12
N LEU A 9 -10.22 6.50 17.67
CA LEU A 9 -10.60 5.19 18.20
C LEU A 9 -9.55 4.12 17.84
N LEU A 10 -8.98 4.17 16.64
CA LEU A 10 -7.88 3.29 16.22
C LEU A 10 -6.61 3.55 17.04
N VAL A 11 -6.23 4.81 17.25
CA VAL A 11 -5.09 5.17 18.11
C VAL A 11 -5.31 4.63 19.52
N TRP A 12 -6.48 4.92 20.11
CA TRP A 12 -6.81 4.43 21.45
C TRP A 12 -6.79 2.90 21.54
N ALA A 13 -7.40 2.20 20.58
CA ALA A 13 -7.44 0.75 20.57
C ALA A 13 -6.03 0.14 20.45
N PHE A 14 -5.22 0.56 19.48
CA PHE A 14 -3.93 -0.09 19.20
C PHE A 14 -2.78 0.40 20.09
N VAL A 15 -2.84 1.61 20.62
CA VAL A 15 -1.77 2.17 21.48
C VAL A 15 -2.07 1.97 22.96
N HIS A 16 -3.33 2.05 23.38
CA HIS A 16 -3.67 2.06 24.80
C HIS A 16 -4.38 0.79 25.27
N GLU A 17 -5.33 0.23 24.52
CA GLU A 17 -6.19 -0.85 25.04
C GLU A 17 -5.75 -2.26 24.66
N LEU A 18 -5.55 -2.54 23.37
CA LEU A 18 -5.17 -3.87 22.90
C LEU A 18 -3.84 -4.37 23.49
N PRO A 19 -2.83 -3.51 23.75
CA PRO A 19 -1.64 -3.92 24.48
C PRO A 19 -1.91 -4.44 25.91
N LYS A 20 -2.99 -4.02 26.57
CA LYS A 20 -3.36 -4.46 27.94
C LYS A 20 -3.65 -5.97 27.99
N GLY A 21 -4.17 -6.51 26.89
CA GLY A 21 -4.51 -7.92 26.72
C GLY A 21 -3.31 -8.88 26.74
N GLY A 22 -2.11 -8.35 26.98
CA GLY A 22 -0.85 -9.06 27.25
C GLY A 22 -0.46 -9.12 28.72
N GLY A 23 -1.39 -9.05 29.69
CA GLY A 23 -1.09 -9.37 31.10
C GLY A 23 -0.42 -10.75 31.29
N ALA A 24 -0.09 -11.15 32.52
CA ALA A 24 0.68 -12.38 32.80
C ALA A 24 0.22 -13.65 32.04
N ASP A 25 -1.07 -13.75 31.66
CA ASP A 25 -1.66 -14.84 30.85
C ASP A 25 -1.87 -14.50 29.35
N GLY A 26 -1.80 -13.23 28.96
CA GLY A 26 -2.02 -12.74 27.60
C GLY A 26 -0.86 -12.99 26.63
N LEU A 27 0.36 -13.14 27.17
CA LEU A 27 1.55 -13.61 26.44
C LEU A 27 1.46 -15.12 26.09
N ASP A 28 0.68 -15.89 26.84
CA ASP A 28 0.47 -17.33 26.66
C ASP A 28 -0.82 -17.66 25.88
N ASN A 29 -1.75 -16.70 25.71
CA ASN A 29 -2.99 -16.90 24.96
C ASN A 29 -2.76 -16.81 23.44
N ILE A 30 -2.86 -17.95 22.75
CA ILE A 30 -2.73 -18.11 21.29
C ILE A 30 -3.71 -17.22 20.49
N HIS A 31 -4.78 -16.75 21.12
CA HIS A 31 -5.82 -15.94 20.50
C HIS A 31 -5.72 -14.43 20.79
N SER A 32 -4.69 -13.95 21.49
CA SER A 32 -4.57 -12.51 21.76
C SER A 32 -4.39 -11.73 20.45
N ALA A 33 -5.08 -10.59 20.35
CA ALA A 33 -4.94 -9.68 19.20
C ALA A 33 -3.48 -9.26 19.00
N TRP A 34 -2.71 -9.21 20.09
CA TRP A 34 -1.27 -8.95 20.08
C TRP A 34 -0.45 -10.11 19.51
N ARG A 35 -0.72 -11.37 19.84
CA ARG A 35 -0.11 -12.54 19.15
C ARG A 35 -0.45 -12.59 17.66
N GLN A 36 -1.65 -12.17 17.26
CA GLN A 36 -2.04 -12.10 15.84
C GLN A 36 -1.31 -10.97 15.10
N LEU A 37 -1.06 -9.85 15.77
CA LEU A 37 -0.24 -8.72 15.30
C LEU A 37 1.26 -9.06 15.29
N GLU A 38 1.76 -9.78 16.29
CA GLU A 38 3.13 -10.30 16.39
C GLU A 38 3.40 -11.38 15.34
N ALA A 39 2.41 -12.24 15.06
CA ALA A 39 2.46 -13.21 13.97
C ALA A 39 2.41 -12.56 12.58
N SER A 40 2.01 -11.29 12.48
CA SER A 40 2.04 -10.53 11.23
C SER A 40 3.46 -10.08 10.87
N SER A 41 3.66 -9.68 9.62
CA SER A 41 4.95 -9.14 9.16
C SER A 41 5.40 -7.91 9.94
N TRP A 42 4.50 -7.17 10.59
CA TRP A 42 4.85 -5.98 11.39
C TRP A 42 5.41 -6.28 12.76
N GLY A 43 4.96 -7.36 13.41
CA GLY A 43 5.60 -7.83 14.66
C GLY A 43 7.10 -8.08 14.48
N LYS A 44 7.46 -8.67 13.34
CA LYS A 44 8.86 -8.91 12.96
C LYS A 44 9.62 -7.62 12.61
N VAL A 45 8.95 -6.65 11.98
CA VAL A 45 9.55 -5.35 11.62
C VAL A 45 9.79 -4.49 12.86
N LEU A 46 8.86 -4.44 13.81
CA LEU A 46 9.03 -3.72 15.06
C LEU A 46 10.13 -4.34 15.93
N GLY A 47 10.16 -5.67 16.05
CA GLY A 47 11.25 -6.36 16.74
C GLY A 47 12.62 -6.12 16.11
N TYR A 48 12.70 -6.09 14.76
CA TYR A 48 13.93 -5.73 14.06
C TYR A 48 14.29 -4.25 14.24
N ALA A 49 13.33 -3.33 14.19
CA ALA A 49 13.57 -1.89 14.31
C ALA A 49 14.10 -1.50 15.69
N GLU A 50 13.67 -2.19 16.75
CA GLU A 50 14.13 -1.94 18.12
C GLU A 50 15.51 -2.57 18.41
N LEU A 51 15.80 -3.74 17.84
CA LEU A 51 16.98 -4.55 18.21
C LEU A 51 18.03 -4.69 17.10
N MET A 52 17.77 -4.18 15.89
CA MET A 52 18.61 -4.27 14.69
C MET A 52 19.06 -5.71 14.35
N THR A 53 18.28 -6.70 14.75
CA THR A 53 18.56 -8.13 14.55
C THR A 53 17.27 -8.93 14.42
N LEU A 54 17.33 -10.11 13.80
CA LEU A 54 16.22 -11.06 13.75
C LEU A 54 15.93 -11.56 15.17
N VAL A 55 14.77 -11.18 15.71
CA VAL A 55 14.35 -11.56 17.06
C VAL A 55 13.74 -12.95 17.02
N ASP A 56 14.54 -13.93 17.41
CA ASP A 56 14.04 -15.22 17.90
C ASP A 56 14.20 -15.19 19.42
N ARG A 57 13.12 -14.90 20.17
CA ARG A 57 13.21 -14.78 21.63
C ARG A 57 12.00 -15.25 22.41
N ASP A 58 12.33 -16.10 23.38
CA ASP A 58 11.62 -16.36 24.63
C ASP A 58 11.42 -15.09 25.47
N ARG A 59 10.37 -15.13 26.30
CA ARG A 59 9.73 -14.12 27.18
C ARG A 59 10.47 -12.79 27.49
N PRO A 60 9.73 -11.66 27.56
CA PRO A 60 10.30 -10.32 27.77
C PRO A 60 10.80 -10.09 29.22
N ALA A 61 11.83 -9.25 29.31
CA ALA A 61 12.45 -8.77 30.55
C ALA A 61 11.63 -7.65 31.24
N PRO A 62 11.86 -7.38 32.55
CA PRO A 62 11.05 -6.43 33.32
C PRO A 62 11.38 -4.97 32.98
N GLY A 63 10.39 -4.14 32.61
CA GLY A 63 10.59 -2.69 32.46
C GLY A 63 9.59 -1.94 31.57
N THR A 64 8.82 -2.62 30.72
CA THR A 64 7.75 -2.02 29.92
C THR A 64 6.46 -1.96 30.74
N TRP A 65 6.17 -0.79 31.30
CA TRP A 65 4.94 -0.55 32.06
C TRP A 65 3.76 -0.32 31.11
N VAL A 66 3.19 -1.41 30.60
CA VAL A 66 1.86 -1.39 29.99
C VAL A 66 0.83 -1.46 31.11
N GLU A 67 -0.17 -0.58 31.08
CA GLU A 67 -1.30 -0.63 32.02
C GLU A 67 -1.91 -2.05 32.00
N GLN A 68 -1.91 -2.71 33.16
CA GLN A 68 -2.32 -4.12 33.25
C GLN A 68 -3.84 -4.21 33.38
N GLY A 69 -4.49 -5.04 32.55
CA GLY A 69 -5.93 -5.26 32.61
C GLY A 69 -6.49 -5.96 31.37
N ALA A 70 -7.76 -6.34 31.41
CA ALA A 70 -8.45 -6.80 30.21
C ALA A 70 -8.68 -5.60 29.26
N PRO A 71 -8.44 -5.75 27.94
CA PRO A 71 -8.81 -4.72 26.98
C PRO A 71 -10.29 -4.40 27.04
N HIS A 72 -10.64 -3.15 26.80
CA HIS A 72 -12.02 -2.72 26.65
C HIS A 72 -12.74 -3.49 25.51
N GLU A 73 -14.04 -3.78 25.66
CA GLU A 73 -14.83 -4.52 24.66
C GLU A 73 -14.85 -3.82 23.29
N ASP A 74 -15.11 -2.51 23.26
CA ASP A 74 -14.98 -1.69 22.04
C ASP A 74 -13.61 -1.83 21.35
N ALA A 75 -12.51 -1.93 22.10
CA ALA A 75 -11.17 -2.09 21.52
C ALA A 75 -11.00 -3.48 20.86
N LEU A 76 -11.57 -4.52 21.46
CA LEU A 76 -11.59 -5.87 20.87
C LEU A 76 -12.42 -5.88 19.58
N GLU A 77 -13.55 -5.18 19.56
CA GLU A 77 -14.40 -5.07 18.38
C GLU A 77 -13.68 -4.33 17.23
N ILE A 78 -12.97 -3.25 17.55
CA ILE A 78 -12.10 -2.53 16.59
C ILE A 78 -11.00 -3.45 16.06
N GLY A 79 -10.35 -4.21 16.93
CA GLY A 79 -9.32 -5.18 16.53
C GLY A 79 -9.85 -6.23 15.55
N ARG A 80 -11.06 -6.75 15.78
CA ARG A 80 -11.73 -7.69 14.86
C ARG A 80 -12.09 -7.04 13.53
N ALA A 81 -12.66 -5.83 13.56
CA ALA A 81 -13.01 -5.10 12.34
C ALA A 81 -11.77 -4.82 11.47
N VAL A 82 -10.65 -4.43 12.08
CA VAL A 82 -9.37 -4.22 11.39
C VAL A 82 -8.82 -5.53 10.84
N ALA A 83 -8.87 -6.64 11.58
CA ALA A 83 -8.45 -7.96 11.07
C ALA A 83 -9.29 -8.40 9.86
N ASP A 84 -10.58 -8.07 9.85
CA ASP A 84 -11.50 -8.38 8.76
C ASP A 84 -11.17 -7.66 7.44
N LEU A 85 -10.40 -6.57 7.47
CA LEU A 85 -9.87 -5.91 6.27
C LEU A 85 -8.95 -6.84 5.45
N ALA A 86 -8.39 -7.90 6.05
CA ALA A 86 -7.63 -8.90 5.31
C ALA A 86 -8.46 -9.64 4.24
N LYS A 87 -9.79 -9.59 4.36
CA LYS A 87 -10.75 -10.17 3.41
C LYS A 87 -11.09 -9.21 2.26
N TYR A 88 -10.52 -8.00 2.25
CA TYR A 88 -10.73 -7.00 1.22
C TYR A 88 -9.58 -6.98 0.22
N ASP A 89 -9.90 -6.51 -0.98
CA ASP A 89 -8.95 -6.24 -2.04
C ASP A 89 -9.23 -4.86 -2.65
N VAL A 90 -8.30 -4.40 -3.48
CA VAL A 90 -8.22 -3.02 -3.96
C VAL A 90 -8.74 -2.95 -5.40
N MET A 91 -9.65 -2.01 -5.65
CA MET A 91 -10.16 -1.69 -6.98
C MET A 91 -9.78 -0.25 -7.35
N PHE A 92 -9.18 -0.11 -8.52
CA PHE A 92 -8.92 1.19 -9.15
C PHE A 92 -10.11 1.51 -10.08
N PRO A 93 -10.88 2.59 -9.81
CA PRO A 93 -12.03 2.93 -10.65
C PRO A 93 -11.60 3.40 -12.05
N GLU A 94 -12.51 3.33 -13.02
CA GLU A 94 -12.30 3.93 -14.34
C GLU A 94 -12.05 5.44 -14.22
N GLY A 95 -11.08 5.96 -14.97
CA GLY A 95 -10.69 7.37 -14.91
C GLY A 95 -9.90 7.75 -13.64
N TRP A 96 -9.48 6.78 -12.82
CA TRP A 96 -8.64 7.04 -11.67
C TRP A 96 -7.31 7.69 -12.09
N ASN A 97 -7.02 8.86 -11.51
CA ASN A 97 -5.80 9.61 -11.75
C ASN A 97 -5.21 10.09 -10.41
N PRO A 98 -4.18 9.41 -9.88
CA PRO A 98 -3.56 9.80 -8.62
C PRO A 98 -2.72 11.07 -8.73
N VAL A 99 -2.44 11.57 -9.94
CA VAL A 99 -1.53 12.69 -10.23
C VAL A 99 -2.24 13.81 -11.00
N GLY A 100 -3.52 14.02 -10.71
CA GLY A 100 -4.35 15.04 -11.37
C GLY A 100 -3.92 16.49 -11.09
N ASP A 101 -3.05 16.72 -10.11
CA ASP A 101 -2.42 17.99 -9.75
C ASP A 101 -1.16 18.31 -10.55
N TRP A 102 -0.60 17.34 -11.29
CA TRP A 102 0.57 17.57 -12.14
C TRP A 102 0.19 18.22 -13.47
N ALA A 103 1.12 18.97 -14.07
CA ALA A 103 0.90 19.48 -15.42
C ALA A 103 0.75 18.32 -16.42
N GLU A 104 0.04 18.56 -17.52
CA GLU A 104 -0.19 17.54 -18.53
C GLU A 104 1.13 17.17 -19.26
N GLN A 105 1.72 16.03 -18.90
CA GLN A 105 2.91 15.46 -19.54
C GLN A 105 2.57 14.28 -20.48
N GLY A 106 1.29 14.15 -20.84
CA GLY A 106 0.79 13.23 -21.86
C GLY A 106 0.91 11.74 -21.49
N GLU A 107 1.41 10.94 -22.43
CA GLU A 107 1.53 9.48 -22.29
C GLU A 107 2.50 9.05 -21.17
N LEU A 108 3.55 9.85 -20.87
CA LEU A 108 4.55 9.49 -19.87
C LEU A 108 3.96 9.36 -18.46
N THR A 109 3.05 10.27 -18.11
CA THR A 109 2.32 10.21 -16.83
C THR A 109 1.39 9.01 -16.79
N ARG A 110 0.67 8.73 -17.89
CA ARG A 110 -0.20 7.55 -18.00
C ARG A 110 0.58 6.25 -17.86
N ASP A 111 1.74 6.14 -18.51
CA ASP A 111 2.64 5.00 -18.40
C ASP A 111 3.18 4.83 -16.97
N ALA A 112 3.54 5.93 -16.29
CA ALA A 112 3.99 5.88 -14.90
C ALA A 112 2.89 5.38 -13.95
N VAL A 113 1.66 5.87 -14.11
CA VAL A 113 0.50 5.41 -13.33
C VAL A 113 0.21 3.93 -13.63
N ALA A 114 0.22 3.52 -14.89
CA ALA A 114 0.02 2.12 -15.28
C ALA A 114 1.08 1.19 -14.67
N ARG A 115 2.37 1.58 -14.69
CA ARG A 115 3.45 0.83 -14.03
C ARG A 115 3.21 0.69 -12.52
N ALA A 116 2.73 1.74 -11.85
CA ALA A 116 2.42 1.69 -10.43
C ALA A 116 1.27 0.72 -10.11
N VAL A 117 0.19 0.77 -10.90
CA VAL A 117 -0.95 -0.15 -10.79
C VAL A 117 -0.54 -1.59 -11.05
N GLU A 118 0.25 -1.84 -12.10
CA GLU A 118 0.79 -3.15 -12.41
C GLU A 118 1.66 -3.66 -11.25
N ARG A 119 2.60 -2.85 -10.76
CA ARG A 119 3.49 -3.19 -9.65
C ARG A 119 2.72 -3.55 -8.39
N PHE A 120 1.65 -2.82 -8.10
CA PHE A 120 0.75 -3.13 -6.99
C PHE A 120 0.00 -4.46 -7.22
N SER A 121 -0.56 -4.64 -8.43
CA SER A 121 -1.39 -5.79 -8.81
C SER A 121 -0.63 -7.11 -8.87
N LEU A 122 0.69 -7.07 -9.14
CA LEU A 122 1.56 -8.26 -9.12
C LEU A 122 1.70 -8.91 -7.73
N ARG A 123 1.32 -8.21 -6.65
CA ARG A 123 1.31 -8.78 -5.30
C ARG A 123 0.18 -9.83 -5.18
N PRO A 124 0.38 -11.01 -4.60
CA PRO A 124 -0.71 -11.97 -4.36
C PRO A 124 -1.85 -11.36 -3.55
N ALA A 125 -3.11 -11.74 -3.84
CA ALA A 125 -4.29 -11.18 -3.19
C ALA A 125 -4.23 -11.23 -1.65
N GLY A 126 -3.80 -12.36 -1.06
CA GLY A 126 -3.63 -12.47 0.38
C GLY A 126 -2.58 -11.50 0.96
N LYS A 127 -1.51 -11.19 0.20
CA LYS A 127 -0.53 -10.17 0.61
C LYS A 127 -1.09 -8.75 0.48
N ARG A 128 -1.97 -8.49 -0.50
CA ARG A 128 -2.65 -7.19 -0.62
C ARG A 128 -3.60 -6.96 0.55
N GLY A 129 -4.47 -7.92 0.86
CA GLY A 129 -5.36 -7.84 2.04
C GLY A 129 -4.58 -7.65 3.34
N ALA A 130 -3.52 -8.43 3.57
CA ALA A 130 -2.65 -8.25 4.72
C ALA A 130 -1.98 -6.86 4.77
N SER A 131 -1.62 -6.28 3.62
CA SER A 131 -1.04 -4.93 3.56
C SER A 131 -2.03 -3.83 3.96
N ILE A 132 -3.33 -3.99 3.70
CA ILE A 132 -4.38 -3.06 4.15
C ILE A 132 -4.43 -3.02 5.68
N VAL A 133 -4.49 -4.19 6.32
CA VAL A 133 -4.50 -4.34 7.79
C VAL A 133 -3.27 -3.67 8.40
N SER A 134 -2.11 -4.04 7.87
CA SER A 134 -0.80 -3.48 8.20
C SER A 134 -0.80 -1.96 8.16
N LEU A 135 -1.33 -1.39 7.08
CA LEU A 135 -1.31 0.05 6.84
C LEU A 135 -2.13 0.79 7.91
N VAL A 136 -3.35 0.31 8.19
CA VAL A 136 -4.22 0.89 9.22
C VAL A 136 -3.55 0.86 10.59
N ILE A 137 -3.03 -0.31 10.99
CA ILE A 137 -2.36 -0.50 12.28
C ILE A 137 -1.15 0.43 12.40
N SER A 138 -0.27 0.43 11.40
CA SER A 138 0.95 1.24 11.44
C SER A 138 0.64 2.73 11.50
N THR A 139 -0.38 3.21 10.79
CA THR A 139 -0.79 4.62 10.87
C THR A 139 -1.35 5.01 12.24
N ALA A 140 -2.11 4.13 12.88
CA ALA A 140 -2.64 4.33 14.22
C ALA A 140 -1.52 4.36 15.28
N ILE A 141 -0.59 3.41 15.23
CA ILE A 141 0.52 3.33 16.18
C ILE A 141 1.49 4.51 16.01
N LEU A 142 1.83 4.86 14.77
CA LEU A 142 2.77 5.95 14.50
C LEU A 142 2.15 7.34 14.64
N GLY A 143 0.83 7.43 14.76
CA GLY A 143 0.12 8.72 14.82
C GLY A 143 0.31 9.57 13.56
N ARG A 144 0.55 8.94 12.40
CA ARG A 144 0.77 9.62 11.12
C ARG A 144 0.06 8.89 9.99
N VAL A 145 -0.42 9.65 9.02
CA VAL A 145 -1.02 9.11 7.79
C VAL A 145 0.06 8.62 6.82
N PRO A 146 -0.29 7.78 5.82
CA PRO A 146 0.66 7.39 4.78
C PRO A 146 1.18 8.64 4.03
N ASP A 147 2.45 8.62 3.65
CA ASP A 147 3.03 9.72 2.89
C ASP A 147 2.46 9.73 1.47
N TYR A 148 1.86 10.86 1.09
CA TYR A 148 1.27 11.11 -0.21
C TYR A 148 1.97 12.25 -0.97
N ALA A 149 3.09 12.74 -0.45
CA ALA A 149 3.92 13.71 -1.14
C ALA A 149 4.41 13.11 -2.47
N ALA A 150 4.09 13.80 -3.56
CA ALA A 150 4.51 13.39 -4.89
C ALA A 150 4.94 14.64 -5.67
N PRO A 151 6.19 15.10 -5.49
CA PRO A 151 6.69 16.25 -6.21
C PRO A 151 6.61 15.98 -7.72
N GLU A 152 6.15 16.97 -8.48
CA GLU A 152 6.00 16.83 -9.92
C GLU A 152 7.36 16.53 -10.59
N PRO A 153 7.49 15.41 -11.31
CA PRO A 153 8.73 15.07 -12.00
C PRO A 153 8.90 15.93 -13.26
N LYS A 154 10.14 16.10 -13.71
CA LYS A 154 10.45 16.79 -14.96
C LYS A 154 10.46 15.80 -16.12
N CYS A 155 9.87 16.20 -17.24
CA CYS A 155 10.04 15.49 -18.51
C CYS A 155 11.41 15.82 -19.11
N GLU A 156 12.30 14.83 -19.18
CA GLU A 156 13.65 14.98 -19.70
C GLU A 156 13.92 14.00 -20.85
N VAL A 157 14.79 14.41 -21.78
CA VAL A 157 15.28 13.50 -22.82
C VAL A 157 16.18 12.44 -22.19
N PHE A 158 15.93 11.17 -22.50
CA PHE A 158 16.69 10.04 -21.99
C PHE A 158 18.17 10.10 -22.40
N LYS A 159 19.06 9.80 -21.45
CA LYS A 159 20.52 9.78 -21.63
C LYS A 159 21.10 8.45 -21.17
N ARG A 160 21.79 7.73 -22.06
CA ARG A 160 22.51 6.50 -21.77
C ARG A 160 23.88 6.81 -21.18
N GLY A 161 24.00 6.76 -19.85
CA GLY A 161 25.28 6.78 -19.14
C GLY A 161 26.15 8.03 -19.35
N GLY A 162 25.57 9.17 -19.76
CA GLY A 162 26.31 10.39 -20.05
C GLY A 162 25.44 11.64 -20.11
N LEU A 163 26.06 12.79 -20.46
CA LEU A 163 25.41 14.11 -20.49
C LEU A 163 24.58 14.37 -21.75
N HIS A 164 24.80 13.62 -22.83
CA HIS A 164 24.20 13.86 -24.14
C HIS A 164 22.92 13.05 -24.37
N PRO A 165 21.92 13.60 -25.08
CA PRO A 165 20.73 12.87 -25.48
C PRO A 165 21.06 11.60 -26.25
N SER A 166 20.37 10.51 -25.92
CA SER A 166 20.46 9.27 -26.67
C SER A 166 19.50 9.25 -27.84
N TRP A 167 19.98 8.73 -28.96
CA TRP A 167 19.21 8.56 -30.18
C TRP A 167 18.93 7.09 -30.38
N PHE A 168 17.72 6.80 -30.83
CA PHE A 168 17.21 5.44 -31.01
C PHE A 168 16.70 5.30 -32.44
N MET A 169 16.84 4.11 -33.00
CA MET A 169 16.30 3.79 -34.32
C MET A 169 15.73 2.38 -34.28
N GLN A 170 14.57 2.17 -34.90
CA GLN A 170 14.06 0.81 -35.09
C GLN A 170 14.68 0.19 -36.34
N ARG A 171 15.06 -1.09 -36.24
CA ARG A 171 15.58 -1.88 -37.35
C ARG A 171 14.91 -3.24 -37.32
N GLN A 172 14.52 -3.75 -38.49
CA GLN A 172 14.06 -5.12 -38.61
C GLN A 172 15.25 -6.08 -38.50
N ALA A 173 15.11 -7.09 -37.66
CA ALA A 173 16.06 -8.17 -37.47
C ALA A 173 15.36 -9.52 -37.71
N VAL A 174 16.13 -10.53 -38.11
CA VAL A 174 15.66 -11.90 -38.29
C VAL A 174 16.39 -12.77 -37.29
N ASP A 175 15.65 -13.56 -36.51
CA ASP A 175 16.25 -14.47 -35.54
C ASP A 175 16.83 -15.73 -36.23
N ALA A 176 17.47 -16.61 -35.45
CA ALA A 176 18.03 -17.86 -35.97
C ALA A 176 16.96 -18.84 -36.50
N PHE A 177 15.68 -18.59 -36.21
CA PHE A 177 14.53 -19.39 -36.64
C PHE A 177 13.76 -18.74 -37.81
N GLY A 178 14.28 -17.64 -38.38
CA GLY A 178 13.66 -16.95 -39.51
C GLY A 178 12.50 -16.01 -39.15
N ARG A 179 12.28 -15.71 -37.86
CA ARG A 179 11.21 -14.80 -37.43
C ARG A 179 11.70 -13.35 -37.50
N GLU A 180 10.91 -12.50 -38.12
CA GLU A 180 11.16 -11.06 -38.18
C GLU A 180 10.70 -10.37 -36.90
N TYR A 181 11.54 -9.48 -36.36
CA TYR A 181 11.22 -8.66 -35.20
C TYR A 181 11.89 -7.29 -35.29
N SER A 182 11.20 -6.27 -34.76
CA SER A 182 11.76 -4.92 -34.66
C SER A 182 12.64 -4.82 -33.42
N VAL A 183 13.89 -4.42 -33.61
CA VAL A 183 14.82 -4.11 -32.52
C VAL A 183 15.16 -2.63 -32.51
N GLU A 184 15.25 -2.09 -31.31
CA GLU A 184 15.78 -0.75 -31.12
C GLU A 184 17.31 -0.78 -31.02
N ILE A 185 17.96 0.01 -31.87
CA ILE A 185 19.42 0.14 -31.93
C ILE A 185 19.85 1.59 -31.66
N ASP A 186 21.16 1.79 -31.45
CA ASP A 186 21.74 3.12 -31.31
C ASP A 186 21.54 3.92 -32.61
N GLY A 187 20.77 5.01 -32.52
CA GLY A 187 20.44 5.90 -33.62
C GLY A 187 21.50 6.98 -33.86
N TYR A 188 22.61 6.99 -33.11
CA TYR A 188 23.67 7.98 -33.26
C TYR A 188 24.83 7.46 -34.12
N ASN A 189 25.15 8.17 -35.20
CA ASN A 189 26.32 7.85 -36.02
C ASN A 189 27.57 8.51 -35.44
N ARG A 190 28.43 7.69 -34.82
CA ARG A 190 29.70 8.14 -34.20
C ARG A 190 30.70 8.70 -35.21
N ARG A 191 30.66 8.29 -36.48
CA ARG A 191 31.59 8.76 -37.51
C ARG A 191 31.25 10.16 -38.01
N SER A 192 29.96 10.44 -38.20
CA SER A 192 29.49 11.75 -38.67
C SER A 192 29.09 12.69 -37.55
N HIS A 193 29.18 12.24 -36.29
CA HIS A 193 28.71 12.95 -35.09
C HIS A 193 27.25 13.46 -35.20
N ARG A 194 26.39 12.71 -35.88
CA ARG A 194 24.99 13.10 -36.17
C ARG A 194 24.05 11.90 -36.01
N PRO A 195 22.77 12.10 -35.66
CA PRO A 195 21.79 11.02 -35.68
C PRO A 195 21.57 10.50 -37.10
N TYR A 196 21.26 9.20 -37.22
CA TYR A 196 20.79 8.62 -38.48
C TYR A 196 19.43 9.22 -38.87
N ARG A 197 19.14 9.21 -40.18
CA ARG A 197 17.83 9.64 -40.67
C ARG A 197 16.75 8.70 -40.13
N GLY A 198 15.75 9.25 -39.44
CA GLY A 198 14.70 8.47 -38.79
C GLY A 198 15.04 8.02 -37.36
N ALA A 199 16.19 8.43 -36.83
CA ALA A 199 16.44 8.29 -35.40
C ALA A 199 15.56 9.25 -34.61
N TYR A 200 15.10 8.80 -33.45
CA TYR A 200 14.23 9.54 -32.55
C TYR A 200 14.80 9.57 -31.13
N GLN A 201 14.24 10.41 -30.28
CA GLN A 201 14.60 10.53 -28.88
C GLN A 201 13.49 9.97 -28.00
N LYS A 202 13.87 9.42 -26.85
CA LYS A 202 12.94 9.00 -25.80
C LYS A 202 12.91 10.04 -24.70
N PHE A 203 11.75 10.16 -24.08
CA PHE A 203 11.53 11.01 -22.91
C PHE A 203 11.26 10.14 -21.70
N ILE A 204 11.67 10.64 -20.53
CA ILE A 204 11.46 10.00 -19.24
C ILE A 204 11.04 11.06 -18.22
N LEU A 205 10.45 10.60 -17.12
CA LEU A 205 10.18 11.42 -15.94
C LEU A 205 11.36 11.30 -14.98
N THR A 206 11.89 12.44 -14.53
CA THR A 206 12.99 12.53 -13.58
C THR A 206 12.61 13.43 -12.40
N PRO A 207 12.64 12.94 -11.15
CA PRO A 207 12.91 11.56 -10.74
C PRO A 207 11.84 10.58 -11.25
N ASP A 208 12.10 9.26 -11.19
CA ASP A 208 11.08 8.25 -11.52
C ASP A 208 9.95 8.34 -10.50
N PRO A 209 8.71 8.71 -10.90
CA PRO A 209 7.61 8.95 -9.98
C PRO A 209 7.01 7.70 -9.34
N LEU A 210 7.53 6.50 -9.65
CA LEU A 210 6.92 5.24 -9.24
C LEU A 210 6.68 5.13 -7.73
N SER A 211 7.66 5.51 -6.89
CA SER A 211 7.49 5.46 -5.43
C SER A 211 6.41 6.40 -4.94
N ASP A 212 6.34 7.58 -5.53
CA ASP A 212 5.48 8.66 -5.08
C ASP A 212 4.02 8.35 -5.43
N ILE A 213 3.79 7.78 -6.62
CA ILE A 213 2.48 7.26 -7.02
C ILE A 213 2.06 6.10 -6.12
N LEU A 214 2.98 5.20 -5.74
CA LEU A 214 2.69 4.13 -4.79
C LEU A 214 2.33 4.67 -3.39
N GLY A 215 2.97 5.75 -2.93
CA GLY A 215 2.61 6.43 -1.69
C GLY A 215 1.18 6.97 -1.72
N ARG A 216 0.78 7.59 -2.83
CA ARG A 216 -0.63 8.03 -3.05
C ARG A 216 -1.62 6.87 -3.11
N ILE A 217 -1.22 5.72 -3.68
CA ILE A 217 -2.01 4.48 -3.63
C ILE A 217 -2.23 4.04 -2.18
N ASP A 218 -1.16 3.96 -1.39
CA ASP A 218 -1.24 3.56 0.02
C ASP A 218 -2.15 4.54 0.80
N TYR A 219 -2.00 5.85 0.61
CA TYR A 219 -2.89 6.84 1.23
C TYR A 219 -4.37 6.60 0.90
N GLN A 220 -4.71 6.38 -0.37
CA GLN A 220 -6.10 6.14 -0.76
C GLN A 220 -6.65 4.81 -0.23
N ILE A 221 -5.82 3.77 -0.17
CA ILE A 221 -6.18 2.48 0.46
C ILE A 221 -6.50 2.69 1.94
N TRP A 222 -5.66 3.44 2.65
CA TRP A 222 -5.89 3.78 4.05
C TRP A 222 -7.19 4.57 4.24
N ALA A 223 -7.41 5.63 3.46
CA ALA A 223 -8.64 6.42 3.53
C ALA A 223 -9.90 5.59 3.22
N ALA A 224 -9.82 4.67 2.25
CA ALA A 224 -10.91 3.75 1.94
C ALA A 224 -11.14 2.72 3.06
N ALA A 225 -10.08 2.22 3.69
CA ALA A 225 -10.17 1.33 4.85
C ALA A 225 -10.87 2.02 6.04
N LEU A 226 -10.59 3.29 6.30
CA LEU A 226 -11.28 4.04 7.35
C LEU A 226 -12.80 4.05 7.12
N LYS A 227 -13.25 4.34 5.89
CA LYS A 227 -14.69 4.35 5.54
C LYS A 227 -15.36 2.97 5.72
N VAL A 228 -14.64 1.90 5.40
CA VAL A 228 -15.10 0.52 5.64
C VAL A 228 -15.23 0.24 7.15
N LEU A 229 -14.22 0.61 7.93
CA LEU A 229 -14.21 0.42 9.38
C LEU A 229 -15.32 1.20 10.05
N GLU A 230 -15.50 2.47 9.67
CA GLU A 230 -16.59 3.32 10.16
C GLU A 230 -17.95 2.67 10.00
N SER A 231 -18.22 2.16 8.80
CA SER A 231 -19.48 1.47 8.50
C SER A 231 -19.63 0.18 9.29
N ALA A 232 -18.52 -0.54 9.54
CA ALA A 232 -18.53 -1.81 10.25
C ALA A 232 -18.78 -1.66 11.75
N VAL A 233 -18.28 -0.59 12.37
CA VAL A 233 -18.31 -0.43 13.84
C VAL A 233 -19.32 0.59 14.36
N ALA A 234 -19.89 1.44 13.49
CA ALA A 234 -20.77 2.54 13.92
C ALA A 234 -21.92 2.15 14.88
N ASN A 235 -22.41 0.91 14.79
CA ASN A 235 -23.52 0.41 15.62
C ASN A 235 -23.15 -0.75 16.54
N THR A 236 -21.87 -1.10 16.66
CA THR A 236 -21.41 -2.24 17.48
C THR A 236 -20.73 -1.81 18.78
N LEU A 237 -20.33 -0.54 18.90
CA LEU A 237 -19.66 0.01 20.07
C LEU A 237 -20.64 0.25 21.23
N THR A 238 -20.23 -0.07 22.46
CA THR A 238 -21.05 0.06 23.67
C THR A 238 -20.83 1.39 24.38
N ASP A 239 -19.58 1.86 24.44
CA ASP A 239 -19.19 2.99 25.30
C ASP A 239 -18.76 4.21 24.47
N HIS A 240 -18.43 3.98 23.21
CA HIS A 240 -18.07 5.01 22.24
C HIS A 240 -19.21 5.27 21.25
N ARG A 241 -19.43 6.55 20.94
CA ARG A 241 -20.27 6.98 19.82
C ARG A 241 -19.39 7.43 18.68
N MET A 242 -19.56 6.80 17.53
CA MET A 242 -18.74 7.11 16.38
C MET A 242 -19.25 8.38 15.67
N THR A 243 -18.32 9.26 15.28
CA THR A 243 -18.56 10.34 14.30
C THR A 243 -17.79 10.01 13.03
N PHE A 244 -18.45 10.15 11.89
CA PHE A 244 -17.83 9.90 10.59
C PHE A 244 -16.75 10.93 10.28
N SER A 245 -15.60 10.43 9.83
CA SER A 245 -14.45 11.20 9.38
C SER A 245 -14.75 11.88 8.05
N THR A 246 -14.15 13.05 7.86
CA THR A 246 -14.19 13.83 6.61
C THR A 246 -12.87 13.74 5.86
N VAL A 247 -12.09 12.66 6.05
CA VAL A 247 -10.82 12.43 5.34
C VAL A 247 -11.05 12.49 3.82
N SER A 248 -10.36 13.44 3.19
CA SER A 248 -10.27 13.57 1.74
C SER A 248 -9.49 12.38 1.17
N VAL A 249 -9.95 11.84 0.04
CA VAL A 249 -9.27 10.77 -0.66
C VAL A 249 -8.13 11.30 -1.54
N THR A 250 -8.19 12.56 -1.96
CA THR A 250 -7.14 13.25 -2.72
C THR A 250 -6.80 14.61 -2.09
N PRO A 251 -6.17 14.64 -0.90
CA PRO A 251 -5.88 15.89 -0.19
C PRO A 251 -4.91 16.82 -0.93
N TRP A 252 -4.20 16.30 -1.94
CA TRP A 252 -3.31 17.07 -2.82
C TRP A 252 -4.06 17.78 -3.97
N ILE A 253 -5.38 17.63 -4.07
CA ILE A 253 -6.22 18.31 -5.06
C ILE A 253 -7.05 19.36 -4.32
N GLU A 254 -6.76 20.64 -4.55
CA GLU A 254 -7.33 21.74 -3.76
C GLU A 254 -8.83 21.99 -4.01
N GLU A 255 -9.31 21.74 -5.23
CA GLU A 255 -10.67 22.14 -5.63
C GLU A 255 -11.75 21.16 -5.19
N LYS A 256 -11.51 19.85 -5.37
CA LYS A 256 -12.51 18.81 -5.15
C LYS A 256 -11.87 17.45 -4.94
N ASP A 257 -12.43 16.70 -4.00
CA ASP A 257 -12.09 15.30 -3.80
C ASP A 257 -12.45 14.47 -5.05
N MET A 258 -11.46 13.80 -5.61
CA MET A 258 -11.62 13.01 -6.82
C MET A 258 -12.04 11.57 -6.49
N LEU A 259 -12.44 10.82 -7.53
CA LEU A 259 -12.66 9.39 -7.40
C LEU A 259 -11.34 8.72 -6.98
N GLY A 260 -11.37 8.08 -5.81
CA GLY A 260 -10.22 7.32 -5.32
C GLY A 260 -10.48 5.82 -5.30
N ILE A 261 -9.45 5.12 -4.83
CA ILE A 261 -9.46 3.67 -4.65
C ILE A 261 -10.65 3.23 -3.79
N GLN A 262 -11.25 2.10 -4.18
CA GLN A 262 -12.31 1.45 -3.44
C GLN A 262 -11.85 0.09 -2.92
N LEU A 263 -12.34 -0.29 -1.75
CA LEU A 263 -12.15 -1.63 -1.22
C LEU A 263 -13.40 -2.47 -1.50
N PHE A 264 -13.20 -3.69 -1.97
CA PHE A 264 -14.27 -4.66 -2.13
C PHE A 264 -13.91 -5.93 -1.38
N ARG A 265 -14.92 -6.66 -0.87
CA ARG A 265 -14.69 -7.93 -0.20
C ARG A 265 -14.28 -8.97 -1.25
N ALA A 266 -13.08 -9.50 -1.15
CA ALA A 266 -12.65 -10.59 -1.99
C ALA A 266 -13.50 -11.82 -1.65
N PHE A 267 -14.23 -12.38 -2.63
CA PHE A 267 -14.98 -13.61 -2.44
C PHE A 267 -14.03 -14.73 -2.02
N GLN A 268 -14.30 -15.39 -0.89
CA GLN A 268 -13.68 -16.67 -0.56
C GLN A 268 -14.26 -17.75 -1.49
N GLY A 269 -13.72 -17.84 -2.70
CA GLY A 269 -14.17 -18.77 -3.74
C GLY A 269 -13.17 -19.88 -4.00
N ALA A 270 -13.04 -20.83 -3.07
CA ALA A 270 -12.90 -22.27 -3.36
C ALA A 270 -12.92 -23.03 -2.04
N ASN A 271 -14.08 -23.59 -1.69
CA ASN A 271 -14.12 -24.83 -0.93
C ASN A 271 -13.22 -25.80 -1.71
N VAL A 272 -12.08 -26.18 -1.14
CA VAL A 272 -11.27 -27.27 -1.70
C VAL A 272 -12.17 -28.49 -1.64
N TYR A 273 -12.77 -28.84 -2.77
CA TYR A 273 -13.48 -30.09 -2.95
C TYR A 273 -12.44 -31.18 -2.72
N HIS A 274 -12.42 -31.77 -1.53
CA HIS A 274 -11.74 -33.04 -1.31
C HIS A 274 -12.57 -34.08 -2.07
N PRO A 275 -12.07 -34.66 -3.17
CA PRO A 275 -12.73 -35.83 -3.70
C PRO A 275 -12.67 -36.88 -2.59
N GLU A 276 -13.84 -37.24 -2.08
CA GLU A 276 -13.98 -38.36 -1.18
C GLU A 276 -13.27 -39.56 -1.81
N LYS A 277 -12.42 -40.20 -1.01
CA LYS A 277 -11.82 -41.48 -1.36
C LYS A 277 -12.97 -42.45 -1.62
N ALA A 278 -13.18 -42.78 -2.88
CA ALA A 278 -13.94 -43.96 -3.26
C ALA A 278 -13.20 -45.17 -2.67
N TYR A 279 -13.87 -45.84 -1.72
CA TYR A 279 -13.60 -47.23 -1.36
C TYR A 279 -14.39 -48.13 -2.30
#